data_AF-A0A0J6NQK4-F1
#
_entry.id   AF-A0A0J6NQK4-F1
#
_cell.length_a   1.000
_cell.length_b   1.000
_cell.length_c   1.000
_cell.angle_alpha   90.00
_cell.angle_beta   90.00
_cell.angle_gamma   90.00
#
_symmetry.space_group_name_H-M   'P 1'
#
loop_
_entity.id
_entity.type
_entity.pdbx_description
1 polymer ?
#
loop_
_entity_poly.entity_id
_entity_poly.type
_entity_poly.pdbx_seq_one_letter_code
_entity_poly.pdbx_strand_id
1 'polypeptide(L)'
;MSLLPKLGALLRRCQAAQSRCEAELAQLARQDGALAAEQQALASQGLGLRQLLLAQRPAGAMSRGQLFALQRKQAVLRRQLQNLDLQSGQLQEQRQGLAGRREEQQALRRQWLRKEDKYQRWAKLQRRQERMRRLRLDEAEQEERTIWKR
;
A
#
# COMPACT_ATOMS: atom_id res chain seq x y z
N MET A 1 -7.87 -6.35 -40.44
CA MET A 1 -8.22 -5.43 -39.32
C MET A 1 -6.95 -5.02 -38.59
N SER A 2 -6.74 -3.74 -38.28
CA SER A 2 -5.53 -3.33 -37.53
C SER A 2 -5.67 -3.68 -36.05
N LEU A 3 -4.65 -4.35 -35.50
CA LEU A 3 -4.63 -4.79 -34.10
C LEU A 3 -4.11 -3.70 -33.16
N LEU A 4 -3.42 -2.69 -33.69
CA LEU A 4 -2.80 -1.61 -32.91
C LEU A 4 -3.80 -0.78 -32.09
N PRO A 5 -4.98 -0.37 -32.61
CA PRO A 5 -5.95 0.39 -31.80
C PRO A 5 -6.49 -0.43 -30.62
N LYS A 6 -6.71 -1.73 -30.81
CA LYS A 6 -7.15 -2.65 -29.75
C LYS A 6 -6.07 -2.80 -28.67
N LEU A 7 -4.80 -2.96 -29.07
CA LEU A 7 -3.67 -2.99 -28.14
C LEU A 7 -3.51 -1.67 -27.40
N GLY A 8 -3.71 -0.53 -28.06
CA GLY A 8 -3.70 0.79 -27.43
C GLY A 8 -4.78 0.93 -26.35
N ALA A 9 -5.99 0.44 -26.61
CA ALA A 9 -7.07 0.42 -25.61
C ALA A 9 -6.72 -0.46 -24.40
N LEU A 10 -6.12 -1.64 -24.64
CA LEU A 10 -5.68 -2.54 -23.56
C LEU A 10 -4.56 -1.93 -22.71
N LEU A 11 -3.60 -1.24 -23.33
CA LEU A 11 -2.53 -0.52 -22.63
C LEU A 11 -3.09 0.60 -21.74
N ARG A 12 -3.99 1.44 -22.28
CA ARG A 12 -4.67 2.49 -21.49
C ARG A 12 -5.43 1.90 -20.29
N ARG A 13 -6.11 0.77 -20.47
CA ARG A 13 -6.78 0.06 -19.37
C ARG A 13 -5.79 -0.41 -18.30
N CYS A 14 -4.62 -0.91 -18.69
CA CYS A 14 -3.59 -1.32 -17.74
C CYS A 14 -3.06 -0.13 -16.96
N GLN A 15 -2.77 0.98 -17.63
CA GLN A 15 -2.32 2.23 -16.99
C GLN A 15 -3.35 2.74 -15.98
N ALA A 16 -4.62 2.83 -16.36
CA ALA A 16 -5.69 3.23 -15.45
C ALA A 16 -5.87 2.28 -14.26
N ALA A 17 -5.64 0.97 -14.46
CA ALA A 17 -5.67 0.01 -13.36
C ALA A 17 -4.47 0.18 -12.41
N GLN A 18 -3.27 0.44 -12.95
CA GLN A 18 -2.07 0.70 -12.14
C GLN A 18 -2.20 1.99 -11.33
N SER A 19 -2.65 3.10 -11.94
CA SER A 19 -2.86 4.36 -11.22
C SER A 19 -3.85 4.20 -10.07
N ARG A 20 -4.93 3.42 -10.27
CA ARG A 20 -5.85 3.06 -9.17
C ARG A 20 -5.15 2.25 -8.09
N CYS A 21 -4.32 1.27 -8.46
CA CYS A 21 -3.57 0.51 -7.46
C CYS A 21 -2.60 1.39 -6.66
N GLU A 22 -1.96 2.36 -7.30
CA GLU A 22 -1.05 3.29 -6.64
C GLU A 22 -1.78 4.24 -5.69
N ALA A 23 -2.95 4.74 -6.10
CA ALA A 23 -3.81 5.56 -5.23
C ALA A 23 -4.24 4.78 -3.98
N GLU A 24 -4.69 3.53 -4.14
CA GLU A 24 -5.08 2.66 -3.02
C GLU A 24 -3.89 2.36 -2.10
N LEU A 25 -2.72 2.04 -2.65
CA LEU A 25 -1.51 1.83 -1.85
C LEU A 25 -1.11 3.08 -1.06
N ALA A 26 -1.22 4.26 -1.65
CA ALA A 26 -0.96 5.53 -0.97
C ALA A 26 -1.99 5.81 0.14
N GLN A 27 -3.26 5.42 -0.05
CA GLN A 27 -4.28 5.51 0.98
C GLN A 27 -3.99 4.56 2.15
N LEU A 28 -3.69 3.29 1.86
CA LEU A 28 -3.33 2.31 2.89
C LEU A 28 -2.09 2.75 3.68
N ALA A 29 -1.08 3.31 3.01
CA ALA A 29 0.10 3.84 3.68
C ALA A 29 -0.20 5.03 4.61
N ARG A 30 -1.10 5.94 4.21
CA ARG A 30 -1.55 7.04 5.08
C ARG A 30 -2.31 6.53 6.31
N GLN A 31 -3.17 5.52 6.12
CA GLN A 31 -3.90 4.89 7.22
C GLN A 31 -2.95 4.20 8.20
N ASP A 32 -1.99 3.42 7.72
CA ASP A 32 -0.98 2.78 8.58
C ASP A 32 -0.14 3.81 9.35
N GLY A 33 0.23 4.92 8.69
CA GLY A 33 0.94 6.03 9.32
C GLY A 33 0.15 6.68 10.46
N ALA A 34 -1.17 6.87 10.29
CA ALA A 34 -2.04 7.39 11.34
C ALA A 34 -2.12 6.45 12.55
N LEU A 35 -2.35 5.15 12.31
CA LEU A 35 -2.38 4.14 13.38
C LEU A 35 -1.03 4.02 14.09
N ALA A 36 0.08 4.14 13.37
CA ALA A 36 1.42 4.14 13.96
C ALA A 36 1.64 5.34 14.88
N ALA A 37 1.17 6.53 14.49
CA ALA A 37 1.23 7.73 15.33
C ALA A 37 0.37 7.58 16.60
N GLU A 38 -0.83 7.00 16.47
CA GLU A 38 -1.69 6.69 17.62
C GLU A 38 -1.02 5.70 18.58
N GLN A 39 -0.41 4.62 18.06
CA GLN A 39 0.34 3.66 18.88
C GLN A 39 1.49 4.34 19.65
N GLN A 40 2.23 5.25 19.00
CA GLN A 40 3.28 6.02 19.66
C GLN A 40 2.74 6.92 20.76
N ALA A 41 1.59 7.57 20.52
CA ALA A 41 0.92 8.39 21.53
C ALA A 41 0.48 7.55 22.74
N LEU A 42 -0.14 6.39 22.53
CA LEU A 42 -0.50 5.46 23.61
C LEU A 42 0.74 4.98 24.38
N ALA A 43 1.84 4.67 23.68
CA ALA A 43 3.09 4.28 24.32
C ALA A 43 3.65 5.40 25.21
N SER A 44 3.64 6.65 24.74
CA SER A 44 4.07 7.79 25.56
C SER A 44 3.18 8.01 26.79
N GLN A 45 1.86 7.85 26.65
CA GLN A 45 0.93 7.93 27.77
C GLN A 45 1.19 6.82 28.79
N GLY A 46 1.42 5.59 28.31
CA GLY A 46 1.76 4.45 29.15
C GLY A 46 3.06 4.65 29.93
N LEU A 47 4.10 5.24 29.31
CA LEU A 47 5.33 5.61 30.00
C LEU A 47 5.07 6.63 31.11
N GLY A 48 4.29 7.67 30.84
CA GLY A 48 3.91 8.68 31.84
C GLY A 48 3.15 8.07 33.03
N LEU A 49 2.17 7.20 32.77
CA LEU A 49 1.44 6.50 33.84
C LEU A 49 2.33 5.58 34.67
N ARG A 50 3.29 4.88 34.04
CA ARG A 50 4.27 4.06 34.76
C ARG A 50 5.17 4.90 35.66
N GLN A 51 5.62 6.07 35.20
CA GLN A 51 6.40 7.01 36.01
C GLN A 51 5.58 7.55 37.19
N LEU A 52 4.31 7.90 36.97
CA LEU A 52 3.40 8.33 38.05
C LEU A 52 3.22 7.22 39.10
N LEU A 53 3.10 5.97 38.67
CA LEU A 53 2.98 4.82 39.57
C LEU A 53 4.25 4.62 40.41
N LEU A 54 5.43 4.81 39.79
CA LEU A 54 6.72 4.78 40.51
C LEU A 54 6.86 5.93 41.51
N ALA A 55 6.39 7.13 41.17
CA ALA A 55 6.39 8.29 42.06
C ALA A 55 5.43 8.12 43.25
N GLN A 56 4.37 7.32 43.10
CA GLN A 56 3.41 7.01 44.16
C GLN A 56 3.84 5.85 45.08
N ARG A 57 5.14 5.57 45.21
CA ARG A 57 5.61 4.58 46.19
C ARG A 57 5.37 5.09 47.62
N PRO A 58 4.88 4.24 48.54
CA PRO A 58 4.72 4.63 49.94
C PRO A 58 6.09 4.99 50.53
N ALA A 59 6.18 6.13 51.19
CA ALA A 59 7.40 6.63 51.82
C ALA A 59 7.07 7.19 53.21
N GLY A 60 7.91 6.87 54.20
CA GLY A 60 7.73 7.30 55.59
C GLY A 60 6.59 6.58 56.33
N ALA A 61 6.33 7.04 57.56
CA ALA A 61 5.22 6.54 58.36
C ALA A 61 3.88 7.09 57.83
N MET A 62 2.96 6.19 57.48
CA MET A 62 1.65 6.54 56.93
C MET A 62 0.53 6.01 57.83
N SER A 63 -0.56 6.76 57.96
CA SER A 63 -1.75 6.25 58.62
C SER A 63 -2.46 5.22 57.73
N ARG A 64 -3.25 4.32 58.32
CA ARG A 64 -4.02 3.30 57.59
C ARG A 64 -4.91 3.91 56.50
N GLY A 65 -5.54 5.06 56.78
CA GLY A 65 -6.36 5.77 55.80
C GLY A 65 -5.55 6.32 54.62
N GLN A 66 -4.36 6.85 54.86
CA GLN A 66 -3.45 7.34 53.82
C GLN A 66 -2.95 6.20 52.93
N LEU A 67 -2.65 5.03 53.52
CA LEU A 67 -2.24 3.85 52.77
C LEU A 67 -3.35 3.37 51.82
N PHE A 68 -4.60 3.26 52.30
CA PHE A 68 -5.72 2.87 51.44
C PHE A 68 -6.01 3.88 50.33
N ALA A 69 -5.90 5.18 50.63
CA ALA A 69 -6.06 6.21 49.61
C ALA A 69 -4.99 6.09 48.51
N LEU A 70 -3.74 5.81 48.88
CA LEU A 70 -2.65 5.57 47.94
C LEU A 70 -2.90 4.32 47.09
N GLN A 71 -3.30 3.21 47.71
CA GLN A 71 -3.62 1.96 47.00
C GLN A 71 -4.75 2.15 45.99
N ARG A 72 -5.80 2.91 46.34
CA ARG A 72 -6.90 3.24 45.41
C ARG A 72 -6.39 4.03 44.20
N LYS A 73 -5.54 5.03 44.40
CA LYS A 73 -4.93 5.80 43.30
C LYS A 73 -4.07 4.90 42.40
N GLN A 74 -3.24 4.05 42.98
CA GLN A 74 -2.43 3.09 42.24
C GLN A 74 -3.29 2.09 41.45
N ALA A 75 -4.41 1.61 42.02
CA ALA A 75 -5.34 0.71 41.33
C ALA A 75 -5.96 1.37 40.09
N VAL A 76 -6.32 2.65 40.17
CA VAL A 76 -6.82 3.43 39.02
C VAL A 76 -5.75 3.52 37.93
N LEU A 77 -4.51 3.86 38.27
CA LEU A 77 -3.40 3.94 37.31
C LEU A 77 -3.12 2.59 36.63
N ARG A 78 -3.15 1.49 37.39
CA ARG A 78 -2.99 0.12 36.84
C ARG A 78 -4.10 -0.22 35.86
N ARG A 79 -5.35 0.13 36.18
CA ARG A 79 -6.48 -0.07 35.27
C ARG A 79 -6.34 0.76 33.99
N GLN A 80 -5.88 2.00 34.09
CA GLN A 80 -5.61 2.84 32.92
C GLN A 80 -4.52 2.23 32.03
N LEU A 81 -3.44 1.70 32.62
CA LEU A 81 -2.41 0.98 31.87
C LEU A 81 -2.96 -0.25 31.15
N GLN A 82 -3.77 -1.07 31.82
CA GLN A 82 -4.44 -2.22 31.18
C GLN A 82 -5.32 -1.79 30.00
N ASN A 83 -6.06 -0.69 30.15
CA ASN A 83 -6.87 -0.16 29.05
C ASN A 83 -6.01 0.31 27.86
N LEU A 84 -4.87 0.96 28.11
CA LEU A 84 -3.93 1.35 27.05
C LEU A 84 -3.34 0.11 26.35
N ASP A 85 -3.01 -0.94 27.09
CA ASP A 85 -2.51 -2.19 26.51
C ASP A 85 -3.55 -2.85 25.58
N LEU A 86 -4.83 -2.87 26.01
CA LEU A 86 -5.94 -3.35 25.17
C LEU A 86 -6.11 -2.51 23.90
N GLN A 87 -6.08 -1.18 24.01
CA GLN A 87 -6.16 -0.28 22.85
C GLN A 87 -4.98 -0.47 21.90
N SER A 88 -3.78 -0.64 22.44
CA SER A 88 -2.58 -0.92 21.65
C SER A 88 -2.72 -2.25 20.87
N GLY A 89 -3.27 -3.29 21.49
CA GLY A 89 -3.56 -4.57 20.84
C GLY A 89 -4.54 -4.41 19.67
N GLN A 90 -5.63 -3.67 19.86
CA GLN A 90 -6.61 -3.39 18.82
C GLN A 90 -5.99 -2.63 17.63
N LEU A 91 -5.17 -1.61 17.90
CA LEU A 91 -4.45 -0.89 16.84
C LEU A 91 -3.47 -1.83 16.10
N GLN A 92 -2.82 -2.74 16.80
CA GLN A 92 -1.91 -3.71 16.18
C GLN A 92 -2.65 -4.67 15.24
N GLU A 93 -3.81 -5.19 15.64
CA GLU A 93 -4.66 -6.01 14.79
C GLU A 93 -5.11 -5.25 13.53
N GLN A 94 -5.53 -3.98 13.69
CA GLN A 94 -5.90 -3.13 12.55
C GLN A 94 -4.73 -2.94 11.57
N ARG A 95 -3.52 -2.69 12.09
CA ARG A 95 -2.32 -2.56 11.26
C ARG A 95 -1.95 -3.85 10.54
N GLN A 96 -2.11 -5.01 11.17
CA GLN A 96 -1.96 -6.30 10.50
C GLN A 96 -2.97 -6.49 9.37
N GLY A 97 -4.23 -6.08 9.59
CA GLY A 97 -5.25 -6.07 8.55
C GLY A 97 -4.89 -5.15 7.36
N LEU A 98 -4.33 -3.97 7.62
CA LEU A 98 -3.84 -3.08 6.57
C LEU A 98 -2.64 -3.68 5.82
N ALA A 99 -1.74 -4.39 6.51
CA ALA A 99 -0.61 -5.06 5.89
C ALA A 99 -1.06 -6.13 4.90
N GLY A 100 -2.05 -6.96 5.26
CA GLY A 100 -2.64 -7.94 4.34
C GLY A 100 -3.24 -7.29 3.09
N ARG A 101 -4.05 -6.24 3.27
CA ARG A 101 -4.63 -5.47 2.14
C ARG A 101 -3.55 -4.86 1.25
N ARG A 102 -2.46 -4.37 1.83
CA ARG A 102 -1.32 -3.82 1.10
C ARG A 102 -0.65 -4.89 0.24
N GLU A 103 -0.45 -6.10 0.77
CA GLU A 103 0.12 -7.21 0.02
C GLU A 103 -0.75 -7.64 -1.16
N GLU A 104 -2.06 -7.75 -0.94
CA GLU A 104 -3.05 -8.03 -1.99
C GLU A 104 -3.00 -6.96 -3.10
N GLN A 105 -3.00 -5.68 -2.72
CA GLN A 105 -2.95 -4.57 -3.66
C GLN A 105 -1.63 -4.53 -4.44
N GLN A 106 -0.51 -4.85 -3.79
CA GLN A 106 0.80 -4.99 -4.45
C GLN A 106 0.83 -6.17 -5.41
N ALA A 107 0.19 -7.30 -5.06
CA ALA A 107 0.05 -8.44 -5.96
C ALA A 107 -0.77 -8.05 -7.20
N LEU A 108 -1.90 -7.34 -7.02
CA LEU A 108 -2.71 -6.84 -8.11
C LEU A 108 -1.94 -5.87 -9.02
N ARG A 109 -1.18 -4.94 -8.45
CA ARG A 109 -0.29 -4.02 -9.21
C ARG A 109 0.71 -4.80 -10.06
N ARG A 110 1.37 -5.83 -9.49
CA ARG A 110 2.31 -6.70 -10.22
C ARG A 110 1.64 -7.43 -11.38
N GLN A 111 0.39 -7.88 -11.22
CA GLN A 111 -0.36 -8.50 -12.32
C GLN A 111 -0.64 -7.53 -13.46
N TRP A 112 -1.01 -6.28 -13.15
CA TRP A 112 -1.25 -5.25 -14.17
C TRP A 112 0.02 -4.83 -14.91
N LEU A 113 1.16 -4.74 -14.21
CA LEU A 113 2.46 -4.50 -14.84
C LEU A 113 2.81 -5.61 -15.83
N ARG A 114 2.67 -6.88 -15.44
CA ARG A 114 2.91 -8.02 -16.35
C ARG A 114 2.00 -7.98 -17.58
N LYS A 115 0.74 -7.59 -17.42
CA LYS A 115 -0.21 -7.43 -18.54
C LYS A 115 0.22 -6.29 -19.46
N GLU A 116 0.63 -5.15 -18.91
CA GLU A 116 1.14 -4.03 -19.68
C GLU A 116 2.36 -4.45 -20.51
N ASP A 117 3.37 -5.07 -19.88
CA ASP A 117 4.58 -5.55 -20.56
C ASP A 117 4.23 -6.47 -21.74
N LYS A 118 3.29 -7.39 -21.53
CA LYS A 118 2.79 -8.29 -22.57
C LYS A 118 2.22 -7.50 -23.75
N TYR A 119 1.32 -6.55 -23.48
CA TYR A 119 0.69 -5.76 -24.54
C TYR A 119 1.67 -4.80 -25.24
N GLN A 120 2.65 -4.27 -24.53
CA GLN A 120 3.71 -3.46 -25.13
C GLN A 120 4.56 -4.29 -26.10
N ARG A 121 4.94 -5.52 -25.72
CA ARG A 121 5.67 -6.45 -26.61
C ARG A 121 4.86 -6.78 -27.86
N TRP A 122 3.56 -7.05 -27.70
CA TRP A 122 2.66 -7.31 -28.84
C TRP A 122 2.52 -6.10 -29.75
N ALA A 123 2.40 -4.88 -29.19
CA ALA A 123 2.35 -3.66 -29.98
C ALA A 123 3.63 -3.43 -30.78
N LYS A 124 4.81 -3.69 -30.19
CA LYS A 124 6.10 -3.62 -30.89
C LYS A 124 6.18 -4.63 -32.05
N LEU A 125 5.80 -5.88 -31.81
CA LEU A 125 5.79 -6.93 -32.83
C LEU A 125 4.85 -6.55 -33.99
N GLN A 126 3.66 -6.05 -33.68
CA GLN A 126 2.68 -5.69 -34.69
C GLN A 126 3.14 -4.50 -35.55
N ARG A 127 3.74 -3.48 -34.94
CA ARG A 127 4.35 -2.37 -35.70
C ARG A 127 5.47 -2.85 -36.63
N ARG A 128 6.29 -3.81 -36.19
CA ARG A 128 7.34 -4.40 -37.02
C ARG A 128 6.75 -5.15 -38.22
N GLN A 129 5.71 -5.97 -38.00
CA GLN A 129 5.03 -6.69 -39.07
C GLN A 129 4.38 -5.75 -40.09
N GLU A 130 3.69 -4.72 -39.63
CA GLU A 130 3.08 -3.72 -40.51
C GLU A 130 4.14 -2.96 -41.33
N ARG A 131 5.27 -2.60 -40.72
CA ARG A 131 6.41 -1.99 -41.43
C ARG A 131 6.97 -2.92 -42.50
N MET A 132 7.24 -4.19 -42.17
CA MET A 132 7.73 -5.17 -43.15
C MET A 132 6.75 -5.40 -44.30
N ARG A 133 5.44 -5.42 -44.01
CA ARG A 133 4.42 -5.57 -45.05
C ARG A 133 4.42 -4.38 -46.02
N ARG A 134 4.58 -3.16 -45.50
CA ARG A 134 4.68 -1.95 -46.34
C ARG A 134 5.91 -2.00 -47.25
N LEU A 135 7.08 -2.33 -46.69
CA LEU A 135 8.31 -2.45 -47.48
C LEU A 135 8.17 -3.46 -48.63
N ARG A 136 7.57 -4.63 -48.38
CA ARG A 136 7.32 -5.63 -49.42
C ARG A 136 6.34 -5.17 -50.51
N LEU A 137 5.34 -4.37 -50.13
CA LEU A 137 4.41 -3.78 -51.10
C LEU A 137 5.14 -2.74 -51.96
N ASP A 138 5.95 -1.89 -51.34
CA ASP A 138 6.75 -0.88 -52.03
C ASP A 138 7.76 -1.54 -53.00
N GLU A 139 8.41 -2.63 -52.59
CA GLU A 139 9.30 -3.44 -53.44
C GLU A 139 8.56 -4.04 -54.64
N ALA A 140 7.40 -4.67 -54.41
CA ALA A 140 6.58 -5.25 -55.49
C ALA A 140 6.10 -4.17 -56.48
N GLU A 141 5.66 -3.00 -55.99
CA GLU A 141 5.27 -1.88 -56.87
C GLU A 141 6.44 -1.36 -57.71
N GLN A 142 7.66 -1.36 -57.16
CA GLN A 142 8.86 -0.97 -57.90
C GLN A 142 9.21 -1.99 -58.99
N GLU A 143 9.16 -3.29 -58.67
CA GLU A 143 9.38 -4.38 -59.62
C GLU A 143 8.39 -4.30 -60.78
N GLU A 144 7.09 -4.16 -60.51
CA GLU A 144 6.07 -3.98 -61.54
C GLU A 144 6.42 -2.77 -62.43
N ARG A 145 6.69 -1.60 -61.85
CA ARG A 145 7.05 -0.40 -62.62
C ARG A 145 8.30 -0.59 -63.50
N THR A 146 9.24 -1.43 -63.09
CA THR A 146 10.43 -1.74 -63.91
C THR A 146 10.12 -2.69 -65.06
N ILE A 147 9.22 -3.65 -64.85
CA ILE A 147 8.76 -4.60 -65.88
C ILE A 147 7.97 -3.85 -66.96
N TRP A 148 7.04 -2.97 -66.58
CA TRP A 148 6.20 -2.20 -67.53
C TRP A 148 6.96 -1.12 -68.32
N LYS A 149 8.21 -0.78 -67.93
CA LYS A 149 9.08 0.17 -68.64
C LYS A 149 10.06 -0.50 -69.61
N ARG A 150 10.14 -1.83 -69.61
CA ARG A 150 10.84 -2.61 -70.63
C ARG A 150 9.88 -2.99 -71.75
#